data_AF-A0A7U9XJW5-F1
#
_entry.id   AF-A0A7U9XJW5-F1
#
_cell.length_a   1.000
_cell.length_b   1.000
_cell.length_c   1.000
_cell.angle_alpha   90.00
_cell.angle_beta   90.00
_cell.angle_gamma   90.00
#
_symmetry.space_group_name_H-M   'P 1'
#
loop_
_entity.id
_entity.type
_entity.pdbx_description
1 polymer ?
#
loop_
_entity_poly.entity_id
_entity_poly.type
_entity_poly.pdbx_seq_one_letter_code
_entity_poly.pdbx_strand_id
1 'polypeptide(L)'
;MNEIFYENIPQAGLLLLEQILFSFEGIPMVFVCIDKECNRYLCICDDVIYEEAWLIVKIDDNRLLRILNDEDTVLSAFRDQKVIIVNREAGGEFKYNFVDYCEIDPDELPLCDQYLEMKEYLTEYIDKLKRQFLIYNFTFDLEYNMCYNGYLDLSEKHYLEGIANKSILYAA
;
A
#
# COMPACT_ATOMS: atom_id res chain seq x y z
N MET A 1 -2.01 16.61 -12.03
CA MET A 1 -0.79 15.92 -12.50
C MET A 1 -0.04 15.57 -11.23
N ASN A 2 0.19 14.29 -10.93
CA ASN A 2 0.93 13.93 -9.72
C ASN A 2 2.39 14.32 -9.92
N GLU A 3 2.97 15.01 -8.96
CA GLU A 3 4.38 15.39 -9.00
C GLU A 3 5.25 14.14 -8.76
N ILE A 4 6.31 13.99 -9.57
CA ILE A 4 7.32 12.95 -9.36
C ILE A 4 8.08 13.34 -8.11
N PHE A 5 8.06 12.47 -7.10
CA PHE A 5 8.71 12.76 -5.82
C PHE A 5 10.05 12.01 -5.69
N TYR A 6 10.12 10.75 -6.14
CA TYR A 6 11.36 9.99 -6.20
C TYR A 6 11.52 9.26 -7.53
N GLU A 7 12.73 9.30 -8.08
CA GLU A 7 13.09 8.58 -9.30
C GLU A 7 14.02 7.41 -9.00
N ASN A 8 13.80 6.27 -9.65
CA ASN A 8 14.71 5.12 -9.62
C ASN A 8 14.98 4.50 -8.23
N ILE A 9 13.98 4.48 -7.33
CA ILE A 9 14.11 3.72 -6.08
C ILE A 9 14.31 2.24 -6.44
N PRO A 10 15.38 1.57 -5.95
CA PRO A 10 15.58 0.15 -6.23
C PRO A 10 14.35 -0.66 -5.77
N GLN A 11 13.88 -1.56 -6.63
CA GLN A 11 12.71 -2.45 -6.39
C GLN A 11 11.32 -1.77 -6.36
N ALA A 12 11.21 -0.47 -6.04
CA ALA A 12 9.93 0.28 -6.10
C ALA A 12 9.76 1.08 -7.42
N GLY A 13 10.86 1.44 -8.07
CA GLY A 13 10.86 2.22 -9.32
C GLY A 13 10.53 3.69 -9.10
N LEU A 14 9.60 4.22 -9.89
CA LEU A 14 9.13 5.60 -9.82
C LEU A 14 8.04 5.74 -8.77
N LEU A 15 8.19 6.70 -7.86
CA LEU A 15 7.15 7.05 -6.88
C LEU A 15 6.59 8.44 -7.14
N LEU A 16 5.26 8.50 -7.30
CA LEU A 16 4.51 9.73 -7.49
C LEU A 16 3.85 10.12 -6.17
N LEU A 17 3.83 11.42 -5.85
CA LEU A 17 3.08 11.92 -4.70
C LEU A 17 1.58 11.64 -4.90
N GLU A 18 0.98 10.86 -3.99
CA GLU A 18 -0.46 10.62 -3.97
C GLU A 18 -1.17 11.62 -3.05
N GLN A 19 -0.67 11.81 -1.83
CA GLN A 19 -1.32 12.65 -0.83
C GLN A 19 -0.31 13.15 0.22
N ILE A 20 -0.34 14.44 0.54
CA ILE A 20 0.34 14.98 1.73
C ILE A 20 -0.59 14.77 2.94
N LEU A 21 -0.10 14.08 3.97
CA LEU A 21 -0.85 13.79 5.19
C LEU A 21 -0.61 14.87 6.26
N PHE A 22 0.63 15.35 6.35
CA PHE A 22 1.02 16.41 7.24
C PHE A 22 2.18 17.22 6.62
N SER A 23 2.12 18.54 6.78
CA SER A 23 3.17 19.46 6.33
C SER A 23 3.49 20.48 7.41
N PHE A 24 4.76 20.83 7.53
CA PHE A 24 5.25 21.87 8.42
C PHE A 24 5.96 22.95 7.61
N GLU A 25 5.54 24.21 7.74
CA GLU A 25 6.08 25.35 6.97
C GLU A 25 6.12 25.15 5.45
N GLY A 26 5.16 24.37 4.91
CA GLY A 26 5.07 24.06 3.48
C GLY A 26 5.93 22.87 3.02
N ILE A 27 6.65 22.22 3.94
CA ILE A 27 7.43 21.02 3.69
C ILE A 27 6.58 19.78 4.02
N PRO A 28 6.42 18.81 3.10
CA PRO A 28 5.74 17.54 3.38
C PRO A 28 6.52 16.73 4.40
N MET A 29 5.96 16.55 5.60
CA MET A 29 6.59 15.80 6.68
C MET A 29 6.14 14.34 6.69
N VAL A 30 4.85 14.11 6.42
CA VAL A 30 4.28 12.76 6.27
C VAL A 30 3.42 12.76 5.03
N PHE A 31 3.66 11.82 4.11
CA PHE A 31 2.97 11.75 2.84
C PHE A 31 2.92 10.34 2.29
N VAL A 32 2.00 10.10 1.36
CA VAL A 32 1.84 8.84 0.66
C VAL A 32 2.30 9.02 -0.78
N CYS A 33 3.17 8.12 -1.20
CA CYS A 33 3.51 7.94 -2.60
C CYS A 33 2.85 6.68 -3.17
N ILE A 34 2.69 6.65 -4.49
CA ILE A 34 2.17 5.51 -5.23
C ILE A 34 3.12 5.14 -6.38
N ASP A 35 3.33 3.85 -6.60
CA ASP A 35 4.06 3.36 -7.77
C ASP A 35 3.13 3.10 -8.97
N LYS A 36 3.73 2.68 -10.09
CA LYS A 36 3.02 2.37 -11.34
C LYS A 36 2.04 1.18 -11.21
N GLU A 37 2.22 0.33 -10.20
CA GLU A 37 1.40 -0.86 -9.93
C GLU A 37 0.32 -0.56 -8.88
N CYS A 38 0.16 0.72 -8.53
CA CYS A 38 -0.76 1.20 -7.51
C CYS A 38 -0.45 0.72 -6.09
N ASN A 39 0.79 0.29 -5.82
CA ASN A 39 1.21 0.05 -4.44
C ASN A 39 1.49 1.39 -3.75
N ARG A 40 1.11 1.47 -2.47
CA ARG A 40 1.32 2.65 -1.63
C ARG A 40 2.57 2.54 -0.78
N TYR A 41 3.17 3.70 -0.56
CA TYR A 41 4.36 3.86 0.27
C TYR A 41 4.11 5.02 1.23
N LEU A 42 4.26 4.78 2.52
CA LEU A 42 4.25 5.83 3.54
C LEU A 42 5.66 6.40 3.66
N CYS A 43 5.77 7.71 3.52
CA CYS A 43 7.02 8.45 3.58
C CYS A 43 6.99 9.39 4.79
N ILE A 44 8.06 9.37 5.58
CA ILE A 44 8.29 10.34 6.66
C ILE A 44 9.58 11.10 6.35
N CYS A 45 9.55 12.41 6.47
CA CYS A 45 10.74 13.25 6.48
C CYS A 45 11.33 13.27 7.89
N ASP A 46 12.58 12.84 8.02
CA ASP A 46 13.30 12.73 9.30
C ASP A 46 14.20 13.94 9.55
N ASP A 47 14.95 14.38 8.53
CA ASP A 47 15.77 15.59 8.57
C ASP A 47 15.53 16.46 7.32
N VAL A 48 15.52 17.78 7.54
CA VAL A 48 15.36 18.83 6.51
C VAL A 48 16.44 19.92 6.63
N ILE A 49 17.31 19.85 7.64
CA ILE A 49 18.19 20.94 8.04
C ILE A 49 19.59 20.78 7.43
N TYR A 50 20.18 19.60 7.53
CA TYR A 50 21.56 19.36 7.07
C TYR A 50 21.60 18.51 5.79
N GLU A 51 20.78 17.47 5.74
CA GLU A 51 20.56 16.61 4.58
C GLU A 51 19.06 16.30 4.52
N GLU A 52 18.47 16.23 3.32
CA GLU A 52 17.08 15.80 3.22
C GLU A 52 17.04 14.28 3.40
N ALA A 53 16.46 13.83 4.51
CA ALA A 53 16.36 12.41 4.85
C ALA A 53 14.91 11.96 4.94
N TRP A 54 14.60 10.81 4.33
CA TRP A 54 13.28 10.20 4.39
C TRP A 54 13.34 8.72 4.71
N LEU A 55 12.38 8.29 5.52
CA LEU A 55 12.05 6.88 5.74
C LEU A 55 10.85 6.53 4.87
N ILE A 56 10.98 5.47 4.06
CA ILE A 56 9.91 5.00 3.18
C ILE A 56 9.64 3.52 3.45
N VAL A 57 8.36 3.18 3.59
CA VAL A 57 7.92 1.79 3.72
C VAL A 57 6.71 1.53 2.84
N LYS A 58 6.67 0.36 2.20
CA LYS A 58 5.47 -0.11 1.50
C LYS A 58 4.36 -0.35 2.55
N ILE A 59 3.16 0.16 2.30
CA ILE A 59 2.04 0.07 3.24
C ILE A 59 0.79 -0.45 2.54
N ASP A 60 0.05 -1.32 3.20
CA ASP A 60 -1.26 -1.76 2.74
C ASP A 60 -2.37 -0.78 3.17
N ASP A 61 -3.49 -0.81 2.44
CA ASP A 61 -4.59 0.13 2.62
C ASP A 61 -5.21 0.05 4.03
N ASN A 62 -5.27 -1.14 4.65
CA ASN A 62 -5.85 -1.27 5.98
C ASN A 62 -4.96 -0.60 7.03
N ARG A 63 -3.66 -0.87 7.00
CA ARG A 63 -2.70 -0.25 7.92
C ARG A 63 -2.64 1.27 7.73
N LEU A 64 -2.66 1.73 6.48
CA LEU A 64 -2.75 3.15 6.17
C LEU A 64 -4.04 3.77 6.74
N LEU A 65 -5.19 3.13 6.55
CA LEU A 65 -6.46 3.60 7.10
C LEU A 65 -6.44 3.67 8.63
N ARG A 66 -5.82 2.72 9.33
CA ARG A 66 -5.69 2.76 10.79
C ARG A 66 -4.88 3.98 11.26
N ILE A 67 -3.77 4.29 10.59
CA ILE A 67 -2.96 5.49 10.87
C ILE A 67 -3.76 6.76 10.61
N LEU A 68 -4.46 6.86 9.48
CA LEU A 68 -5.29 8.03 9.13
C LEU A 68 -6.48 8.24 10.06
N ASN A 69 -6.90 7.20 10.78
CA ASN A 69 -8.00 7.26 11.74
C ASN A 69 -7.53 7.36 13.20
N ASP A 70 -6.23 7.54 13.42
CA ASP A 70 -5.59 7.60 14.75
C ASP A 70 -5.82 6.32 15.58
N GLU A 71 -5.92 5.17 14.90
CA GLU A 71 -6.01 3.84 15.50
C GLU A 71 -4.65 3.15 15.63
N ASP A 72 -3.64 3.67 14.92
CA ASP A 72 -2.23 3.29 14.96
C ASP A 72 -1.38 4.56 14.82
N THR A 73 -0.16 4.53 15.35
CA THR A 73 0.80 5.63 15.21
C THR A 73 1.55 5.57 13.88
N VAL A 74 2.18 6.66 13.48
CA VAL A 74 2.87 6.74 12.18
C VAL A 74 4.08 5.78 12.12
N LEU A 75 4.94 5.73 13.15
CA LEU A 75 6.10 4.83 13.14
C LEU A 75 5.71 3.36 13.29
N SER A 76 4.49 3.07 13.75
CA SER A 76 4.01 1.69 13.77
C SER A 76 4.05 1.07 12.38
N ALA A 77 3.92 1.83 11.28
CA ALA A 77 3.98 1.35 9.89
C ALA A 77 5.32 0.68 9.52
N PHE A 78 6.40 1.10 10.18
CA PHE A 78 7.77 0.72 9.85
C PHE A 78 8.21 -0.51 10.64
N ARG A 79 7.55 -0.79 11.78
CA ARG A 79 7.87 -1.95 12.62
C ARG A 79 7.78 -3.25 11.81
N ASP A 80 8.81 -4.07 11.98
CA ASP A 80 8.98 -5.39 11.33
C ASP A 80 9.01 -5.33 9.78
N GLN A 81 9.33 -4.16 9.21
CA GLN A 81 9.46 -3.98 7.76
C GLN A 81 10.90 -3.68 7.36
N LYS A 82 11.20 -3.96 6.08
CA LYS A 82 12.33 -3.34 5.40
C LYS A 82 11.99 -1.90 5.07
N VAL A 83 12.84 -1.00 5.54
CA VAL A 83 12.72 0.44 5.34
C VAL A 83 13.70 0.88 4.28
N ILE A 84 13.25 1.76 3.41
CA ILE A 84 14.08 2.45 2.44
C ILE A 84 14.45 3.79 3.06
N ILE A 85 15.73 3.99 3.35
CA ILE A 85 16.27 5.27 3.77
C ILE A 85 16.70 6.01 2.50
N VAL A 86 16.19 7.21 2.34
CA VAL A 86 16.52 8.10 1.22
C VAL A 86 17.24 9.31 1.77
N ASN A 87 18.48 9.53 1.33
CA ASN A 87 19.25 10.71 1.72
C ASN A 87 19.60 11.53 0.48
N ARG A 88 19.53 12.84 0.60
CA ARG A 88 19.93 13.77 -0.44
C ARG A 88 20.67 14.96 0.14
N GLU A 89 21.93 15.09 -0.27
CA GLU A 89 22.70 16.31 -0.04
C GLU A 89 22.10 17.46 -0.87
N ALA A 90 22.18 18.70 -0.39
CA ALA A 90 21.61 19.87 -1.06
C ALA A 90 22.08 19.99 -2.53
N GLY A 91 21.15 19.80 -3.47
CA GLY A 91 21.43 19.83 -4.92
C GLY A 91 22.09 18.57 -5.49
N GLY A 92 22.29 17.53 -4.68
CA GLY A 92 22.81 16.23 -5.08
C GLY A 92 21.73 15.26 -5.59
N GLU A 93 22.19 14.06 -5.95
CA GLU A 93 21.34 12.92 -6.31
C GLU A 93 20.82 12.20 -5.07
N PHE A 94 19.67 11.52 -5.21
CA PHE A 94 19.14 10.67 -4.16
C PHE A 94 20.01 9.42 -3.96
N LYS A 95 20.30 9.11 -2.69
CA LYS A 95 20.96 7.87 -2.26
C LYS A 95 19.95 7.00 -1.53
N TYR A 96 19.94 5.71 -1.86
CA TYR A 96 18.99 4.73 -1.32
C TYR A 96 19.70 3.65 -0.51
N ASN A 97 19.24 3.41 0.71
CA ASN A 97 19.68 2.29 1.54
C ASN A 97 18.47 1.46 2.01
N PHE A 98 18.66 0.16 2.17
CA PHE A 98 17.61 -0.77 2.60
C PHE A 98 18.06 -1.44 3.89
N VAL A 99 17.27 -1.27 4.95
CA VAL A 99 17.62 -1.72 6.29
C VAL A 99 16.38 -2.28 6.98
N ASP A 100 16.56 -3.31 7.80
CA ASP A 100 15.46 -3.78 8.65
C ASP A 100 15.22 -2.73 9.74
N TYR A 101 13.96 -2.39 10.03
CA TYR A 101 13.63 -1.30 10.97
C TYR A 101 14.33 -1.41 12.33
N CYS A 102 14.54 -2.64 12.82
CA CYS A 102 15.22 -2.90 14.09
C CYS A 102 16.73 -2.60 14.08
N GLU A 103 17.33 -2.41 12.89
CA GLU A 103 18.75 -2.08 12.70
C GLU A 103 19.00 -0.58 12.50
N ILE A 104 17.94 0.23 12.38
CA ILE A 104 18.05 1.69 12.25
C ILE A 104 18.50 2.27 13.60
N ASP A 105 19.44 3.22 13.56
CA ASP A 105 19.85 3.95 14.76
C ASP A 105 18.63 4.71 15.31
N PRO A 106 18.25 4.55 16.59
CA PRO A 106 17.16 5.31 17.19
C PRO A 106 17.30 6.83 17.07
N ASP A 107 18.53 7.34 16.93
CA ASP A 107 18.80 8.77 16.72
C ASP A 107 18.49 9.23 15.28
N GLU A 108 18.33 8.31 14.33
CA GLU A 108 17.87 8.52 12.93
C GLU A 108 16.36 8.26 12.75
N LEU A 109 15.64 8.05 13.85
CA LEU A 109 14.19 7.92 13.84
C LEU A 109 13.53 9.21 14.32
N PRO A 110 12.31 9.51 13.84
CA PRO A 110 11.54 10.62 14.36
C PRO A 110 11.42 10.54 15.88
N LEU A 111 11.68 11.67 16.54
CA LEU A 111 11.84 11.80 18.00
C LEU A 111 10.75 11.14 18.86
N CYS A 112 9.54 10.98 18.33
CA CYS A 112 8.46 10.31 19.03
C CYS A 112 7.48 9.63 18.10
N ASP A 113 7.05 8.43 18.49
CA ASP A 113 5.98 7.71 17.84
C ASP A 113 4.62 8.32 18.24
N GLN A 114 3.98 8.99 17.28
CA GLN A 114 2.75 9.75 17.51
C GLN A 114 1.64 9.32 16.54
N TYR A 115 0.40 9.56 16.96
CA TYR A 115 -0.74 9.58 16.05
C TYR A 115 -0.61 10.75 15.08
N LEU A 116 -1.28 10.65 13.94
CA LEU A 116 -1.22 11.69 12.93
C LEU A 116 -2.05 12.91 13.34
N GLU A 117 -3.21 12.70 13.97
CA GLU A 117 -4.15 13.71 14.46
C GLU A 117 -4.69 14.65 13.36
N MET A 118 -4.63 14.21 12.10
CA MET A 118 -5.07 14.99 10.92
C MET A 118 -6.38 14.49 10.31
N LYS A 119 -7.06 13.53 10.95
CA LYS A 119 -8.25 12.83 10.41
C LYS A 119 -9.30 13.76 9.82
N GLU A 120 -9.62 14.85 10.50
CA GLU A 120 -10.64 15.81 10.05
C GLU A 120 -10.30 16.46 8.71
N TYR A 121 -9.01 16.71 8.46
CA TYR A 121 -8.49 17.30 7.22
C TYR A 121 -8.32 16.27 6.09
N LEU A 122 -8.31 14.98 6.42
CA LEU A 122 -8.03 13.88 5.50
C LEU A 122 -9.27 13.08 5.11
N THR A 123 -10.47 13.55 5.47
CA THR A 123 -11.75 12.87 5.23
C THR A 123 -11.94 12.47 3.75
N GLU A 124 -11.68 13.37 2.80
CA GLU A 124 -11.80 13.06 1.37
C GLU A 124 -10.87 11.93 0.92
N TYR A 125 -9.62 11.94 1.41
CA TYR A 125 -8.63 10.91 1.11
C TYR A 125 -9.00 9.57 1.77
N ILE A 126 -9.43 9.59 3.04
CA ILE A 126 -9.93 8.41 3.75
C ILE A 126 -11.11 7.78 3.00
N ASP A 127 -12.07 8.59 2.53
CA ASP A 127 -13.22 8.11 1.78
C ASP A 127 -12.85 7.58 0.39
N LYS A 128 -11.84 8.18 -0.27
CA LYS A 128 -11.26 7.63 -1.50
C LYS A 128 -10.67 6.24 -1.25
N LEU A 129 -9.85 6.06 -0.21
CA LEU A 129 -9.24 4.78 0.14
C LEU A 129 -10.29 3.72 0.47
N LYS A 130 -11.28 4.05 1.31
CA LYS A 130 -12.39 3.14 1.66
C LYS A 130 -13.15 2.67 0.42
N ARG A 131 -13.44 3.57 -0.53
CA ARG A 131 -14.11 3.21 -1.79
C ARG A 131 -13.27 2.26 -2.63
N GLN A 132 -11.98 2.53 -2.77
CA GLN A 132 -11.07 1.66 -3.52
C GLN A 132 -10.96 0.27 -2.89
N PHE A 133 -10.87 0.21 -1.55
CA PHE A 133 -10.85 -1.04 -0.81
C PHE A 133 -12.15 -1.86 -1.01
N LEU A 134 -13.32 -1.22 -0.94
CA LEU A 134 -14.61 -1.88 -1.20
C LEU A 134 -14.73 -2.39 -2.64
N ILE A 135 -14.31 -1.58 -3.62
CA ILE A 135 -14.34 -1.98 -5.03
C ILE A 135 -13.45 -3.20 -5.26
N TYR A 136 -12.22 -3.17 -4.74
CA TYR A 136 -11.25 -4.27 -4.89
C TYR A 136 -11.81 -5.59 -4.34
N ASN A 137 -12.34 -5.56 -3.10
CA ASN A 137 -12.93 -6.75 -2.49
C ASN A 137 -14.15 -7.25 -3.28
N PHE A 138 -15.00 -6.34 -3.75
CA PHE A 138 -16.16 -6.73 -4.55
C PHE A 138 -15.76 -7.34 -5.90
N THR A 139 -14.74 -6.79 -6.59
CA THR A 139 -14.23 -7.36 -7.84
C THR A 139 -13.59 -8.72 -7.62
N PHE A 140 -12.83 -8.88 -6.53
CA PHE A 140 -12.22 -10.14 -6.16
C PHE A 140 -13.27 -11.22 -5.88
N ASP A 141 -14.32 -10.88 -5.12
CA ASP A 141 -15.44 -11.78 -4.85
C ASP A 141 -16.15 -12.19 -6.14
N LEU A 142 -16.36 -11.27 -7.09
CA LEU A 142 -16.96 -11.60 -8.39
C LEU A 142 -16.07 -12.53 -9.21
N GLU A 143 -14.77 -12.26 -9.33
CA GLU A 143 -13.82 -13.10 -10.06
C GLU A 143 -13.72 -14.50 -9.44
N TYR A 144 -13.63 -14.58 -8.11
CA TYR A 144 -13.61 -15.84 -7.38
C TYR A 144 -14.90 -16.64 -7.62
N ASN A 145 -16.07 -16.01 -7.51
CA ASN A 145 -17.35 -16.66 -7.75
C ASN A 145 -17.53 -17.07 -9.22
N MET A 146 -17.02 -16.31 -10.19
CA MET A 146 -17.06 -16.67 -11.61
C MET A 146 -16.15 -17.86 -11.90
N CYS A 147 -14.94 -17.89 -11.35
CA CYS A 147 -14.06 -19.05 -11.44
C CYS A 147 -14.70 -20.29 -10.79
N TYR A 148 -15.22 -20.16 -9.57
CA TYR A 148 -15.81 -21.28 -8.84
C TYR A 148 -17.08 -21.83 -9.51
N ASN A 149 -17.97 -20.97 -9.98
CA ASN A 149 -19.15 -21.38 -10.73
C ASN A 149 -18.81 -21.92 -12.13
N GLY A 150 -17.75 -21.43 -12.78
CA GLY A 150 -17.22 -22.01 -14.01
C GLY A 150 -16.63 -23.42 -13.81
N TYR A 151 -16.03 -23.69 -12.65
CA TYR A 151 -15.59 -25.04 -12.25
C TYR A 151 -16.76 -25.98 -11.93
N LEU A 152 -17.83 -25.48 -11.30
CA LEU A 152 -19.06 -26.24 -11.05
C LEU A 152 -19.78 -26.63 -12.35
N ASP A 153 -19.87 -25.72 -13.32
CA ASP A 153 -20.50 -25.97 -14.64
C ASP A 153 -19.75 -27.04 -15.47
N LEU A 154 -18.43 -27.17 -15.29
CA LEU A 154 -17.63 -28.26 -15.89
C LEU A 154 -17.82 -29.61 -15.18
N SER A 155 -18.17 -29.61 -13.88
CA SER A 155 -18.41 -30.81 -13.08
C SER A 155 -19.83 -31.37 -13.25
N GLU A 156 -20.84 -30.52 -13.42
CA GLU A 156 -22.23 -30.93 -13.67
C GLU A 156 -22.43 -31.46 -15.10
N LYS A 157 -21.68 -30.95 -16.10
CA LYS A 157 -21.69 -31.52 -17.45
C LYS A 157 -21.20 -32.97 -17.49
N HIS A 158 -20.17 -33.33 -16.72
CA HIS A 158 -19.71 -34.72 -16.64
C HIS A 158 -20.67 -35.64 -15.86
N TYR A 159 -21.45 -35.11 -14.91
CA TYR A 159 -22.42 -35.91 -14.17
C TYR A 159 -23.68 -36.21 -15.00
N LEU A 160 -24.16 -35.23 -15.79
CA LEU A 160 -25.33 -35.40 -16.66
C LEU A 160 -25.03 -36.24 -17.91
N GLU A 161 -23.82 -36.16 -18.48
CA GLU A 161 -23.37 -37.06 -19.56
C GLU A 161 -23.15 -38.51 -19.07
N GLY A 162 -22.81 -38.70 -17.79
CA GLY A 162 -22.73 -40.02 -17.15
C GLY A 162 -24.10 -40.67 -16.85
N ILE A 163 -25.15 -39.88 -16.62
CA ILE A 163 -26.52 -40.37 -16.40
C ILE A 163 -27.22 -40.65 -17.74
N ALA A 164 -27.01 -39.82 -18.77
CA ALA A 164 -27.57 -40.04 -20.10
C ALA A 164 -27.07 -41.34 -20.76
N ASN A 165 -25.81 -41.75 -20.49
CA ASN A 165 -25.25 -43.01 -21.00
C ASN A 165 -25.63 -44.27 -20.20
N LYS A 166 -26.21 -44.14 -18.99
CA LYS A 166 -26.71 -45.29 -18.22
C LYS A 166 -28.19 -45.59 -18.47
N SER A 167 -28.96 -44.63 -18.97
CA SER A 167 -30.39 -44.80 -19.27
C SER A 167 -30.68 -45.51 -20.61
N ILE A 168 -29.66 -45.76 -21.43
CA ILE A 168 -29.80 -46.50 -22.71
C ILE A 168 -29.43 -48.00 -22.56
N LEU A 169 -28.89 -48.44 -21.41
CA LEU A 169 -28.50 -49.84 -21.17
C LEU A 169 -29.51 -50.69 -20.39
N TYR A 170 -30.70 -50.15 -20.07
CA TYR A 170 -31.79 -50.91 -19.40
C TYR A 170 -33.13 -50.85 -20.14
N ALA A 171 -33.12 -50.53 -21.43
CA ALA A 171 -34.29 -50.66 -22.31
C ALA A 171 -33.96 -51.60 -23.49
N ALA A 172 -33.77 -52.88 -23.17
CA ALA A 172 -33.85 -54.00 -24.10
C ALA A 172 -34.38 -55.23 -23.36
#